data_AF-A0A7J3SLC9-F1
#
_entry.id   AF-A0A7J3SLC9-F1
#
_cell.length_a   1.000
_cell.length_b   1.000
_cell.length_c   1.000
_cell.angle_alpha   90.00
_cell.angle_beta   90.00
_cell.angle_gamma   90.00
#
_symmetry.space_group_name_H-M   'P 1'
#
loop_
_entity.id
_entity.type
_entity.pdbx_description
1 polymer ?
#
loop_
_entity_poly.entity_id
_entity_poly.type
_entity_poly.pdbx_seq_one_letter_code
_entity_poly.pdbx_strand_id
1 'polypeptide(L)'
;MNEVGLIIGGPQGSGLETSMNVLGRALASRGYGLIADREYFSNITGRHSYIHMLISSIDLPRSLRYPVEILASTDAETIFTHFNDVAERGVVIYDKSQAGKSIDAVPSMEDYTKDRIKSILREHGIEPIVSNVIGYLEKEKNVTSIEIDFPSMIRKIIERYKVDPRQASRYVSGLIVSAISVVLGLEGEFVRYGIEQQFKGRAHLVEQNLGLYELVKDSLTSFKNIVKIDEPAIRLSKVMLLTGNDIVAIAKIVGGLRYQSYYPITPAADESSVIEKYEYEEIGGKVVGPVVVMQTEDEIAAINSAIGAALTGARSSTATSGPGFDLMVEGLSWAGANEVPVVITYYQRGGPSTGQPTRGSQSDLMNAVFAAHGEFARIVISSGDHTEAFYDAVEAFNMAEKYQVPVIHLLDKFLANSIASIPIPDISKIRIDRGKVSPGGANYKRFDMSSTISPRAYLGTKNTIMWYTGDEHDEEGHISEDPEKRLKMYSKRMEKMKIILEETPLNLKMSAHGEKSPDYLLLGWGSTKGVSLDAIDKLNSRIRLGYLNLKLLWPFPEREFLEAIRGIPVNKIIAVEHSYGINIASLIAMSTGIIIEKRIAKFTGRPILLNELVEAIEKIIYRNEKRVVLEYGA
;
A
#
# COMPACT_ATOMS: atom_id res chain seq x y z
N MET A 1 2.66 24.77 -12.81
CA MET A 1 3.24 23.43 -13.01
C MET A 1 2.14 22.42 -12.84
N ASN A 2 2.13 21.32 -13.60
CA ASN A 2 1.07 20.31 -13.48
C ASN A 2 1.18 19.46 -12.21
N GLU A 3 2.40 19.26 -11.71
CA GLU A 3 2.65 18.44 -10.52
C GLU A 3 3.54 19.17 -9.54
N VAL A 4 3.31 18.95 -8.24
CA VAL A 4 4.14 19.45 -7.14
C VAL A 4 4.39 18.33 -6.14
N GLY A 5 5.66 17.99 -5.93
CA GLY A 5 6.13 17.10 -4.89
C GLY A 5 6.46 17.87 -3.61
N LEU A 6 6.16 17.30 -2.46
CA LEU A 6 6.54 17.85 -1.16
C LEU A 6 6.96 16.78 -0.16
N ILE A 7 7.86 17.17 0.74
CA ILE A 7 8.22 16.41 1.93
C ILE A 7 7.86 17.23 3.17
N ILE A 8 7.19 16.60 4.13
CA ILE A 8 6.96 17.14 5.47
C ILE A 8 7.66 16.24 6.48
N GLY A 9 8.68 16.73 7.17
CA GLY A 9 9.49 15.94 8.09
C GLY A 9 9.47 16.43 9.54
N GLY A 10 9.68 15.49 10.45
CA GLY A 10 9.77 15.77 11.87
C GLY A 10 9.80 14.53 12.75
N PRO A 11 9.95 14.73 14.07
CA PRO A 11 9.97 13.62 15.01
C PRO A 11 8.60 12.96 15.09
N GLN A 12 8.56 11.62 15.21
CA GLN A 12 7.33 10.86 15.44
C GLN A 12 6.61 11.40 16.69
N GLY A 13 5.31 11.65 16.54
CA GLY A 13 4.47 12.32 17.55
C GLY A 13 4.22 13.81 17.32
N SER A 14 4.86 14.43 16.33
CA SER A 14 4.69 15.87 15.99
C SER A 14 3.42 16.21 15.18
N GLY A 15 2.62 15.22 14.79
CA GLY A 15 1.38 15.43 14.03
C GLY A 15 1.56 15.51 12.50
N LEU A 16 2.58 14.86 11.93
CA LEU A 16 2.79 14.83 10.47
C LEU A 16 1.61 14.19 9.73
N GLU A 17 1.02 13.12 10.28
CA GLU A 17 -0.16 12.47 9.70
C GLU A 17 -1.38 13.40 9.69
N THR A 18 -1.59 14.16 10.76
CA THR A 18 -2.60 15.22 10.81
C THR A 18 -2.35 16.24 9.71
N SER A 19 -1.08 16.61 9.48
CA SER A 19 -0.69 17.57 8.42
C SER A 19 -1.04 17.04 7.04
N MET A 20 -0.70 15.78 6.76
CA MET A 20 -1.04 15.07 5.52
C MET A 20 -2.56 15.04 5.30
N ASN A 21 -3.34 14.70 6.32
CA ASN A 21 -4.79 14.61 6.23
C ASN A 21 -5.45 15.97 5.98
N VAL A 22 -5.00 17.03 6.66
CA VAL A 22 -5.55 18.38 6.46
C VAL A 22 -5.21 18.90 5.05
N LEU A 23 -3.93 18.86 4.67
CA LEU A 23 -3.49 19.31 3.34
C LEU A 23 -4.13 18.48 2.23
N GLY A 24 -4.15 17.16 2.38
CA GLY A 24 -4.71 16.27 1.38
C GLY A 24 -6.19 16.52 1.13
N ARG A 25 -6.99 16.73 2.21
CA ARG A 25 -8.41 17.07 2.07
C ARG A 25 -8.64 18.47 1.49
N ALA A 26 -7.80 19.45 1.83
CA ALA A 26 -7.88 20.79 1.26
C ALA A 26 -7.57 20.78 -0.25
N LEU A 27 -6.56 20.02 -0.67
CA LEU A 27 -6.17 19.89 -2.08
C LEU A 27 -7.21 19.10 -2.88
N ALA A 28 -7.67 17.97 -2.35
CA ALA A 28 -8.68 17.14 -3.00
C ALA A 28 -10.03 17.87 -3.14
N SER A 29 -10.43 18.69 -2.15
CA SER A 29 -11.68 19.47 -2.24
C SER A 29 -11.62 20.59 -3.28
N ARG A 30 -10.42 21.07 -3.64
CA ARG A 30 -10.22 21.97 -4.79
C ARG A 30 -10.20 21.24 -6.13
N GLY A 31 -10.05 19.91 -6.14
CA GLY A 31 -10.03 19.09 -7.35
C GLY A 31 -8.64 18.57 -7.76
N TYR A 32 -7.62 18.72 -6.91
CA TYR A 32 -6.31 18.12 -7.16
C TYR A 32 -6.29 16.61 -6.88
N GLY A 33 -5.52 15.88 -7.66
CA GLY A 33 -5.16 14.49 -7.38
C GLY A 33 -3.96 14.46 -6.44
N LEU A 34 -3.89 13.45 -5.57
CA LEU A 34 -2.73 13.28 -4.71
C LEU A 34 -2.45 11.82 -4.36
N ILE A 35 -1.17 11.54 -4.09
CA ILE A 35 -0.69 10.33 -3.44
C ILE A 35 0.36 10.74 -2.41
N ALA A 36 0.35 10.11 -1.23
CA ALA A 36 1.37 10.35 -0.23
C ALA A 36 1.72 9.06 0.51
N ASP A 37 3.00 8.82 0.75
CA ASP A 37 3.49 7.77 1.63
C ASP A 37 3.99 8.36 2.94
N ARG A 38 3.77 7.59 4.00
CA ARG A 38 4.27 7.89 5.34
C ARG A 38 5.42 6.96 5.64
N GLU A 39 6.57 7.56 5.94
CA GLU A 39 7.78 6.84 6.30
C GLU A 39 8.16 7.12 7.75
N TYR A 40 8.25 6.03 8.53
CA TYR A 40 8.42 6.09 9.98
C TYR A 40 9.24 4.91 10.49
N PHE A 41 9.92 5.07 11.63
CA PHE A 41 10.67 3.99 12.26
C PHE A 41 9.75 3.09 13.09
N SER A 42 10.23 1.89 13.43
CA SER A 42 9.62 1.02 14.44
C SER A 42 9.80 1.59 15.85
N ASN A 43 9.21 2.76 16.08
CA ASN A 43 9.33 3.58 17.26
C ASN A 43 8.03 4.37 17.44
N ILE A 44 7.64 4.66 18.68
CA ILE A 44 6.38 5.36 18.97
C ILE A 44 6.56 6.88 18.91
N THR A 45 7.65 7.41 19.48
CA THR A 45 7.93 8.85 19.52
C THR A 45 9.43 9.15 19.45
N GLY A 46 9.77 10.21 18.72
CA GLY A 46 11.10 10.83 18.77
C GLY A 46 12.02 10.54 17.59
N ARG A 47 11.93 9.36 16.94
CA ARG A 47 12.67 9.11 15.69
C ARG A 47 12.11 9.96 14.54
N HIS A 48 12.93 10.22 13.53
CA HIS A 48 12.49 10.95 12.34
C HIS A 48 11.36 10.21 11.60
N SER A 49 10.41 10.98 11.11
CA SER A 49 9.38 10.51 10.19
C SER A 49 9.11 11.57 9.16
N TYR A 50 8.65 11.16 7.99
CA TYR A 50 8.28 12.11 6.96
C TYR A 50 7.09 11.63 6.15
N ILE A 51 6.41 12.59 5.55
CA ILE A 51 5.39 12.39 4.52
C ILE A 51 6.01 12.80 3.20
N HIS A 52 6.00 11.90 2.22
CA HIS A 52 6.38 12.21 0.84
C HIS A 52 5.11 12.21 0.00
N MET A 53 4.74 13.36 -0.54
CA MET A 53 3.48 13.57 -1.24
C MET A 53 3.73 14.11 -2.64
N LEU A 54 2.94 13.64 -3.61
CA LEU A 54 2.84 14.20 -4.95
C LEU A 54 1.41 14.69 -5.18
N ILE A 55 1.29 15.90 -5.70
CA ILE A 55 0.03 16.57 -6.04
C ILE A 55 0.01 16.78 -7.55
N SER A 56 -1.11 16.51 -8.21
CA SER A 56 -1.30 16.72 -9.66
C SER A 56 -2.58 17.49 -9.94
N SER A 57 -2.51 18.39 -10.92
CA SER A 57 -3.66 19.14 -11.44
C SER A 57 -4.35 18.46 -12.63
N ILE A 58 -3.71 17.47 -13.27
CA ILE A 58 -4.19 16.90 -14.53
C ILE A 58 -4.68 15.46 -14.39
N ASP A 59 -4.19 14.71 -13.41
CA ASP A 59 -4.48 13.30 -13.21
C ASP A 59 -4.41 12.88 -11.72
N LEU A 60 -4.81 11.64 -11.45
CA LEU A 60 -4.61 11.02 -10.15
C LEU A 60 -3.20 10.38 -10.15
N PRO A 61 -2.26 10.88 -9.34
CA PRO A 61 -0.88 10.42 -9.38
C PRO A 61 -0.76 8.98 -8.89
N ARG A 62 0.13 8.21 -9.52
CA ARG A 62 0.27 6.76 -9.30
C ARG A 62 1.54 6.38 -8.53
N SER A 63 2.54 7.25 -8.51
CA SER A 63 3.81 7.03 -7.82
C SER A 63 4.38 8.30 -7.21
N LEU A 64 5.47 8.14 -6.46
CA LEU A 64 6.23 9.24 -5.86
C LEU A 64 7.51 9.49 -6.67
N ARG A 65 8.03 10.71 -6.57
CA ARG A 65 9.22 11.15 -7.30
C ARG A 65 10.15 12.04 -6.49
N TYR A 66 11.40 12.07 -6.90
CA TYR A 66 12.37 13.10 -6.54
C TYR A 66 12.80 13.89 -7.79
N PRO A 67 13.38 15.08 -7.64
CA PRO A 67 13.34 15.89 -6.43
C PRO A 67 11.89 16.36 -6.11
N VAL A 68 11.71 16.98 -4.94
CA VAL A 68 10.46 17.63 -4.50
C VAL A 68 10.60 19.16 -4.52
N GLU A 69 9.52 19.86 -4.83
CA GLU A 69 9.52 21.32 -4.90
C GLU A 69 9.39 21.99 -3.53
N ILE A 70 8.86 21.29 -2.52
CA ILE A 70 8.70 21.85 -1.16
C ILE A 70 9.29 20.87 -0.14
N LEU A 71 10.23 21.33 0.68
CA LEU A 71 10.66 20.65 1.91
C LEU A 71 10.21 21.46 3.11
N ALA A 72 9.29 20.93 3.89
CA ALA A 72 8.82 21.55 5.12
C ALA A 72 9.32 20.76 6.33
N SER A 73 10.07 21.45 7.19
CA SER A 73 10.75 20.86 8.32
C SER A 73 10.26 21.40 9.66
N THR A 74 10.11 20.49 10.63
CA THR A 74 9.89 20.83 12.03
C THR A 74 11.13 20.68 12.91
N ASP A 75 12.25 20.16 12.37
CA ASP A 75 13.49 19.90 13.08
C ASP A 75 14.76 20.00 12.21
N ALA A 76 15.93 19.91 12.82
CA ALA A 76 17.19 19.90 12.07
C ALA A 76 17.39 18.59 11.28
N GLU A 77 16.91 17.46 11.80
CA GLU A 77 17.08 16.13 11.18
C GLU A 77 16.48 16.07 9.79
N THR A 78 15.27 16.61 9.61
CA THR A 78 14.59 16.66 8.31
C THR A 78 15.42 17.38 7.25
N ILE A 79 16.06 18.50 7.60
CA ILE A 79 16.90 19.25 6.67
C ILE A 79 18.12 18.43 6.26
N PHE A 80 18.83 17.86 7.23
CA PHE A 80 20.00 17.02 6.95
C PHE A 80 19.66 15.76 6.16
N THR A 81 18.48 15.20 6.38
CA THR A 81 18.04 13.96 5.73
C THR A 81 17.63 14.21 4.28
N HIS A 82 16.97 15.34 3.99
CA HIS A 82 16.27 15.56 2.71
C HIS A 82 16.81 16.71 1.86
N PHE A 83 17.91 17.39 2.23
CA PHE A 83 18.43 18.52 1.44
C PHE A 83 18.73 18.15 -0.02
N ASN A 84 19.21 16.94 -0.27
CA ASN A 84 19.48 16.47 -1.63
C ASN A 84 18.22 16.17 -2.43
N ASP A 85 17.10 15.91 -1.76
CA ASP A 85 15.82 15.60 -2.39
C ASP A 85 15.10 16.86 -2.89
N VAL A 86 15.56 18.07 -2.54
CA VAL A 86 14.93 19.34 -2.94
C VAL A 86 15.29 19.70 -4.39
N ALA A 87 14.29 20.14 -5.15
CA ALA A 87 14.42 20.53 -6.55
C ALA A 87 15.18 21.85 -6.70
N GLU A 88 15.78 22.05 -7.87
CA GLU A 88 16.22 23.39 -8.26
C GLU A 88 15.02 24.35 -8.24
N ARG A 89 15.25 25.56 -7.71
CA ARG A 89 14.21 26.58 -7.50
C ARG A 89 13.07 26.13 -6.58
N GLY A 90 13.28 25.09 -5.77
CA GLY A 90 12.35 24.65 -4.74
C GLY A 90 12.27 25.60 -3.55
N VAL A 91 11.49 25.21 -2.56
CA VAL A 91 11.26 25.98 -1.33
C VAL A 91 11.57 25.12 -0.10
N VAL A 92 12.30 25.70 0.86
CA VAL A 92 12.55 25.07 2.16
C VAL A 92 11.90 25.90 3.26
N ILE A 93 10.96 25.32 3.99
CA ILE A 93 10.27 25.93 5.13
C ILE A 93 10.84 25.32 6.40
N TYR A 94 11.33 26.14 7.33
CA TYR A 94 11.89 25.64 8.58
C TYR A 94 11.75 26.61 9.76
N ASP A 95 11.85 26.08 10.97
CA ASP A 95 11.89 26.89 12.19
C ASP A 95 13.26 27.56 12.35
N LYS A 96 13.25 28.89 12.47
CA LYS A 96 14.46 29.71 12.67
C LYS A 96 15.32 29.23 13.84
N SER A 97 14.71 28.66 14.88
CA SER A 97 15.46 28.14 16.04
C SER A 97 16.39 26.95 15.70
N GLN A 98 16.22 26.33 14.54
CA GLN A 98 17.03 25.19 14.09
C GLN A 98 18.29 25.62 13.33
N ALA A 99 18.40 26.87 12.87
CA ALA A 99 19.44 27.33 11.94
C ALA A 99 20.87 27.04 12.43
N GLY A 100 21.14 27.20 13.73
CA GLY A 100 22.47 26.99 14.32
C GLY A 100 22.76 25.55 14.74
N LYS A 101 21.87 24.58 14.50
CA LYS A 101 22.07 23.20 14.98
C LYS A 101 23.04 22.44 14.08
N SER A 102 24.01 21.78 14.71
CA SER A 102 24.87 20.80 14.05
C SER A 102 24.18 19.43 13.95
N ILE A 103 24.53 18.64 12.93
CA ILE A 103 24.10 17.24 12.80
C ILE A 103 24.48 16.39 14.04
N ASP A 104 25.58 16.75 14.72
CA ASP A 104 26.02 16.06 15.94
C ASP A 104 25.05 16.27 17.11
N ALA A 105 24.28 17.36 17.07
CA ALA A 105 23.27 17.67 18.08
C ALA A 105 21.91 17.00 17.79
N VAL A 106 21.82 16.12 16.79
CA VAL A 106 20.60 15.37 16.43
C VAL A 106 20.65 13.97 17.08
N PRO A 107 20.01 13.75 18.24
CA PRO A 107 20.11 12.46 18.95
C PRO A 107 19.31 11.34 18.28
N SER A 108 18.31 11.68 17.48
CA SER A 108 17.38 10.75 16.82
C SER A 108 17.93 10.12 15.54
N MET A 109 19.00 10.68 14.97
CA MET A 109 19.66 10.17 13.78
C MET A 109 20.72 9.11 14.15
N GLU A 110 20.74 7.99 13.42
CA GLU A 110 21.72 6.91 13.61
C GLU A 110 23.13 7.34 13.19
N ASP A 111 24.17 6.85 13.87
CA ASP A 111 25.55 7.27 13.65
C ASP A 111 26.02 6.98 12.21
N TYR A 112 25.67 5.81 11.65
CA TYR A 112 25.97 5.49 10.26
C TYR A 112 25.33 6.50 9.28
N THR A 113 24.09 6.89 9.55
CA THR A 113 23.37 7.90 8.74
C THR A 113 24.01 9.28 8.89
N LYS A 114 24.40 9.67 10.12
CA LYS A 114 25.16 10.91 10.35
C LYS A 114 26.45 10.91 9.56
N ASP A 115 27.24 9.85 9.62
CA ASP A 115 28.54 9.77 8.96
C ASP A 115 28.40 9.80 7.44
N ARG A 116 27.40 9.11 6.89
CA ARG A 116 27.04 9.17 5.47
C ARG A 116 26.69 10.60 5.06
N ILE A 117 25.77 11.26 5.76
CA ILE A 117 25.35 12.64 5.45
C ILE A 117 26.54 13.60 5.59
N LYS A 118 27.35 13.48 6.65
CA LYS A 118 28.58 14.27 6.82
C LYS A 118 29.55 14.07 5.66
N SER A 119 29.69 12.85 5.14
CA SER A 119 30.54 12.60 3.97
C SER A 119 30.05 13.38 2.76
N ILE A 120 28.75 13.30 2.48
CA ILE A 120 28.12 14.01 1.36
C ILE A 120 28.29 15.53 1.53
N LEU A 121 28.09 16.06 2.73
CA LEU A 121 28.27 17.49 3.01
C LEU A 121 29.74 17.93 2.83
N ARG A 122 30.70 17.11 3.28
CA ARG A 122 32.14 17.37 3.07
C ARG A 122 32.53 17.36 1.60
N GLU A 123 31.96 16.48 0.79
CA GLU A 123 32.19 16.45 -0.67
C GLU A 123 31.78 17.77 -1.34
N HIS A 124 30.80 18.48 -0.78
CA HIS A 124 30.35 19.80 -1.24
C HIS A 124 31.01 20.96 -0.47
N GLY A 125 31.97 20.69 0.43
CA GLY A 125 32.64 21.71 1.24
C GLY A 125 31.74 22.39 2.29
N ILE A 126 30.68 21.71 2.75
CA ILE A 126 29.68 22.24 3.68
C ILE A 126 29.94 21.69 5.07
N GLU A 127 30.08 22.56 6.07
CA GLU A 127 30.06 22.12 7.47
C GLU A 127 28.63 21.70 7.86
N PRO A 128 28.45 20.65 8.67
CA PRO A 128 27.14 20.05 8.92
C PRO A 128 26.29 20.82 9.94
N ILE A 129 26.02 22.09 9.62
CA ILE A 129 25.18 23.03 10.36
C ILE A 129 24.00 23.40 9.45
N VAL A 130 22.77 23.44 10.00
CA VAL A 130 21.56 23.70 9.22
C VAL A 130 21.68 24.95 8.33
N SER A 131 22.14 26.08 8.86
CA SER A 131 22.31 27.33 8.08
C SER A 131 23.24 27.17 6.88
N ASN A 132 24.27 26.33 6.98
CA ASN A 132 25.22 26.10 5.89
C ASN A 132 24.62 25.20 4.82
N VAL A 133 23.81 24.20 5.22
CA VAL A 133 23.04 23.38 4.28
C VAL A 133 22.01 24.25 3.54
N ILE A 134 21.29 25.12 4.24
CA ILE A 134 20.35 26.05 3.61
C ILE A 134 21.08 27.00 2.64
N GLY A 135 22.20 27.60 3.06
CA GLY A 135 22.98 28.49 2.20
C GLY A 135 23.53 27.77 0.95
N TYR A 136 23.88 26.49 1.06
CA TYR A 136 24.21 25.65 -0.09
C TYR A 136 23.02 25.48 -1.03
N LEU A 137 21.82 25.17 -0.52
CA LEU A 137 20.62 25.02 -1.35
C LEU A 137 20.25 26.33 -2.06
N GLU A 138 20.37 27.47 -1.37
CA GLU A 138 20.13 28.79 -1.95
C GLU A 138 21.12 29.10 -3.07
N LYS A 139 22.41 28.79 -2.86
CA LYS A 139 23.47 29.11 -3.82
C LYS A 139 23.50 28.15 -5.01
N GLU A 140 23.49 26.84 -4.77
CA GLU A 140 23.72 25.83 -5.81
C GLU A 140 22.42 25.37 -6.49
N LYS A 141 21.29 25.40 -5.78
CA LYS A 141 19.99 24.99 -6.32
C LYS A 141 19.02 26.17 -6.52
N ASN A 142 19.40 27.40 -6.20
CA ASN A 142 18.52 28.59 -6.25
C ASN A 142 17.21 28.37 -5.45
N VAL A 143 17.29 27.63 -4.34
CA VAL A 143 16.16 27.37 -3.46
C VAL A 143 15.78 28.63 -2.70
N THR A 144 14.48 28.84 -2.49
CA THR A 144 14.00 29.90 -1.58
C THR A 144 13.82 29.34 -0.18
N SER A 145 14.53 29.91 0.80
CA SER A 145 14.33 29.56 2.21
C SER A 145 13.25 30.44 2.86
N ILE A 146 12.39 29.82 3.67
CA ILE A 146 11.33 30.50 4.43
C ILE A 146 11.55 30.17 5.91
N GLU A 147 12.09 31.15 6.62
CA GLU A 147 12.31 31.09 8.06
C GLU A 147 11.08 31.56 8.84
N ILE A 148 10.58 30.71 9.74
CA ILE A 148 9.45 31.06 10.60
C ILE A 148 9.87 30.91 12.06
N ASP A 149 9.54 31.89 12.90
CA ASP A 149 9.72 31.79 14.36
C ASP A 149 8.53 31.01 14.95
N PHE A 150 8.63 29.68 14.95
CA PHE A 150 7.57 28.79 15.46
C PHE A 150 7.19 29.13 16.91
N PRO A 151 8.15 29.30 17.85
CA PRO A 151 7.84 29.69 19.22
C PRO A 151 7.02 30.99 19.32
N SER A 152 7.36 32.02 18.53
CA SER A 152 6.61 33.28 18.51
C SER A 152 5.19 33.10 18.01
N MET A 153 4.99 32.39 16.90
CA MET A 153 3.65 32.16 16.34
C MET A 153 2.76 31.33 17.27
N ILE A 154 3.31 30.29 17.89
CA ILE A 154 2.56 29.45 18.83
C ILE A 154 2.19 30.24 20.09
N ARG A 155 3.08 31.09 20.62
CA ARG A 155 2.78 31.98 21.76
C ARG A 155 1.58 32.89 21.47
N LYS A 156 1.52 33.49 20.28
CA LYS A 156 0.37 34.33 19.88
C LYS A 156 -0.95 33.55 19.89
N ILE A 157 -0.96 32.28 19.45
CA ILE A 157 -2.15 31.43 19.51
C ILE A 157 -2.53 31.06 20.94
N ILE A 158 -1.54 30.71 21.76
CA ILE A 158 -1.73 30.40 23.17
C ILE A 158 -2.39 31.58 23.90
N GLU A 159 -1.86 32.79 23.71
CA GLU A 159 -2.38 34.02 24.32
C GLU A 159 -3.78 34.36 23.79
N ARG A 160 -3.97 34.33 22.47
CA ARG A 160 -5.24 34.69 21.82
C ARG A 160 -6.40 33.78 22.21
N TYR A 161 -6.16 32.48 22.28
CA TYR A 161 -7.19 31.46 22.52
C TYR A 161 -7.13 30.84 23.92
N LYS A 162 -6.26 31.34 24.80
CA LYS A 162 -6.06 30.85 26.18
C LYS A 162 -5.81 29.34 26.23
N VAL A 163 -4.99 28.84 25.32
CA VAL A 163 -4.64 27.43 25.24
C VAL A 163 -3.67 27.09 26.38
N ASP A 164 -3.76 25.89 26.96
CA ASP A 164 -2.76 25.40 27.90
C ASP A 164 -1.37 25.35 27.22
N PRO A 165 -0.33 26.03 27.75
CA PRO A 165 1.02 26.00 27.19
C PRO A 165 1.60 24.60 27.01
N ARG A 166 1.16 23.60 27.78
CA ARG A 166 1.57 22.20 27.63
C ARG A 166 1.13 21.58 26.30
N GLN A 167 0.17 22.20 25.61
CA GLN A 167 -0.34 21.77 24.32
C GLN A 167 0.33 22.49 23.14
N ALA A 168 1.30 23.37 23.39
CA ALA A 168 1.99 24.17 22.38
C ALA A 168 2.51 23.32 21.21
N SER A 169 3.13 22.17 21.49
CA SER A 169 3.71 21.28 20.47
C SER A 169 2.69 20.75 19.46
N ARG A 170 1.41 20.70 19.82
CA ARG A 170 0.34 20.21 18.92
C ARG A 170 0.08 21.16 17.74
N TYR A 171 0.46 22.44 17.86
CA TYR A 171 0.26 23.46 16.84
C TYR A 171 1.38 23.54 15.81
N VAL A 172 2.50 22.82 16.02
CA VAL A 172 3.61 22.76 15.06
C VAL A 172 3.14 22.18 13.71
N SER A 173 2.32 21.12 13.75
CA SER A 173 1.68 20.57 12.54
C SER A 173 0.84 21.61 11.80
N GLY A 174 0.02 22.38 12.53
CA GLY A 174 -0.80 23.47 11.97
C GLY A 174 0.02 24.59 11.34
N LEU A 175 1.21 24.90 11.89
CA LEU A 175 2.13 25.88 11.31
C LEU A 175 2.64 25.44 9.93
N ILE A 176 3.08 24.18 9.83
CA ILE A 176 3.57 23.61 8.57
C ILE A 176 2.46 23.58 7.53
N VAL A 177 1.27 23.09 7.89
CA VAL A 177 0.09 23.10 7.02
C VAL A 177 -0.20 24.51 6.51
N SER A 178 -0.16 25.50 7.41
CA SER A 178 -0.44 26.89 7.06
C SER A 178 0.62 27.46 6.12
N ALA A 179 1.90 27.21 6.40
CA ALA A 179 3.00 27.71 5.57
C ALA A 179 2.98 27.10 4.17
N ILE A 180 2.78 25.79 4.06
CA ILE A 180 2.62 25.11 2.77
C ILE A 180 1.40 25.65 2.01
N SER A 181 0.27 25.85 2.70
CA SER A 181 -0.94 26.40 2.09
C SER A 181 -0.71 27.80 1.50
N VAL A 182 0.09 28.65 2.17
CA VAL A 182 0.44 29.98 1.66
C VAL A 182 1.40 29.89 0.47
N VAL A 183 2.42 29.03 0.55
CA VAL A 183 3.40 28.80 -0.53
C VAL A 183 2.74 28.32 -1.82
N LEU A 184 1.77 27.40 -1.69
CA LEU A 184 0.92 26.93 -2.78
C LEU A 184 -0.17 27.93 -3.19
N GLY A 185 -0.40 28.95 -2.36
CA GLY A 185 -1.46 29.94 -2.47
C GLY A 185 -2.89 29.37 -2.47
N LEU A 186 -3.12 28.31 -1.71
CA LEU A 186 -4.44 27.76 -1.46
C LEU A 186 -5.36 28.81 -0.85
N GLU A 187 -6.58 28.88 -1.36
CA GLU A 187 -7.59 29.79 -0.81
C GLU A 187 -8.06 29.31 0.57
N GLY A 188 -8.37 30.26 1.45
CA GLY A 188 -8.67 29.97 2.85
C GLY A 188 -9.88 29.06 3.07
N GLU A 189 -10.82 29.01 2.12
CA GLU A 189 -11.97 28.10 2.20
C GLU A 189 -11.58 26.62 2.08
N PHE A 190 -10.60 26.28 1.25
CA PHE A 190 -10.12 24.91 1.10
C PHE A 190 -9.30 24.46 2.31
N VAL A 191 -8.46 25.36 2.84
CA VAL A 191 -7.71 25.11 4.08
C VAL A 191 -8.67 24.88 5.24
N ARG A 192 -9.71 25.73 5.35
CA ARG A 192 -10.80 25.55 6.32
C ARG A 192 -11.45 24.18 6.20
N TYR A 193 -11.82 23.78 4.98
CA TYR A 193 -12.42 22.47 4.75
C TYR A 193 -11.53 21.34 5.29
N GLY A 194 -10.23 21.35 4.99
CA GLY A 194 -9.29 20.34 5.49
C GLY A 194 -9.23 20.27 7.02
N ILE A 195 -9.17 21.43 7.68
CA ILE A 195 -9.15 21.55 9.15
C ILE A 195 -10.47 21.04 9.77
N GLU A 196 -11.61 21.44 9.20
CA GLU A 196 -12.94 21.05 9.69
C GLU A 196 -13.16 19.54 9.59
N GLN A 197 -12.72 18.90 8.50
CA GLN A 197 -12.81 17.45 8.36
C GLN A 197 -11.93 16.72 9.37
N GLN A 198 -10.71 17.21 9.63
CA GLN A 198 -9.78 16.57 10.56
C GLN A 198 -10.23 16.70 12.02
N PHE A 199 -10.80 17.83 12.40
CA PHE A 199 -11.24 18.12 13.76
C PHE A 199 -12.75 18.11 13.91
N LYS A 200 -13.45 17.28 13.13
CA LYS A 200 -14.91 17.16 13.15
C LYS A 200 -15.42 16.94 14.59
N GLY A 201 -16.38 17.77 15.00
CA GLY A 201 -16.93 17.77 16.36
C GLY A 201 -16.09 18.53 17.41
N ARG A 202 -14.96 19.15 17.03
CA ARG A 202 -14.06 19.90 17.93
C ARG A 202 -13.88 21.35 17.45
N ALA A 203 -14.96 22.14 17.49
CA ALA A 203 -15.01 23.51 16.97
C ALA A 203 -13.88 24.43 17.47
N HIS A 204 -13.52 24.34 18.76
CA HIS A 204 -12.43 25.14 19.32
C HIS A 204 -11.07 24.88 18.62
N LEU A 205 -10.76 23.62 18.25
CA LEU A 205 -9.52 23.29 17.53
C LEU A 205 -9.55 23.84 16.10
N VAL A 206 -10.73 23.84 15.47
CA VAL A 206 -10.92 24.42 14.12
C VAL A 206 -10.62 25.92 14.17
N GLU A 207 -11.24 26.65 15.10
CA GLU A 207 -11.02 28.09 15.25
C GLU A 207 -9.56 28.44 15.56
N GLN A 208 -8.91 27.68 16.43
CA GLN A 208 -7.51 27.90 16.79
C GLN A 208 -6.55 27.67 15.62
N ASN A 209 -6.76 26.61 14.83
CA ASN A 209 -5.93 26.32 13.65
C ASN A 209 -6.20 27.30 12.50
N LEU A 210 -7.43 27.78 12.34
CA LEU A 210 -7.73 28.85 11.38
C LEU A 210 -7.10 30.18 11.77
N GLY A 211 -7.13 30.51 13.07
CA GLY A 211 -6.41 31.67 13.59
C GLY A 211 -4.90 31.58 13.33
N LEU A 212 -4.33 30.38 13.43
CA LEU A 212 -2.93 30.12 13.10
C LEU A 212 -2.66 30.31 11.61
N TYR A 213 -3.53 29.81 10.74
CA TYR A 213 -3.44 30.01 9.30
C TYR A 213 -3.41 31.48 8.90
N GLU A 214 -4.31 32.31 9.44
CA GLU A 214 -4.32 33.74 9.13
C GLU A 214 -3.04 34.46 9.62
N LEU A 215 -2.53 34.13 10.81
CA LEU A 215 -1.26 34.68 11.30
C LEU A 215 -0.08 34.34 10.37
N VAL A 216 -0.01 33.09 9.90
CA VAL A 216 1.05 32.64 8.99
C VAL A 216 0.90 33.30 7.62
N LYS A 217 -0.31 33.34 7.08
CA LYS A 217 -0.64 34.00 5.82
C LYS A 217 -0.25 35.48 5.80
N ASP A 218 -0.55 36.22 6.86
CA ASP A 218 -0.14 37.63 6.97
C ASP A 218 1.40 37.76 6.97
N SER A 219 2.09 36.89 7.71
CA SER A 219 3.56 36.91 7.81
C SER A 219 4.29 36.47 6.54
N LEU A 220 3.66 35.65 5.70
CA LEU A 220 4.25 35.05 4.50
C LEU A 220 3.65 35.61 3.20
N THR A 221 3.06 36.81 3.24
CA THR A 221 2.40 37.44 2.09
C THR A 221 3.32 37.51 0.85
N SER A 222 4.62 37.77 1.04
CA SER A 222 5.62 37.84 -0.05
C SER A 222 5.93 36.49 -0.70
N PHE A 223 5.64 35.38 -0.02
CA PHE A 223 5.88 34.02 -0.50
C PHE A 223 4.61 33.36 -1.05
N LYS A 224 3.48 34.08 -1.09
CA LYS A 224 2.23 33.53 -1.61
C LYS A 224 2.39 33.15 -3.08
N ASN A 225 1.95 31.95 -3.45
CA ASN A 225 2.01 31.42 -4.83
C ASN A 225 3.43 31.31 -5.40
N ILE A 226 4.47 31.23 -4.57
CA ILE A 226 5.84 31.01 -5.06
C ILE A 226 5.99 29.63 -5.72
N VAL A 227 5.26 28.62 -5.22
CA VAL A 227 5.12 27.32 -5.90
C VAL A 227 3.72 27.24 -6.48
N LYS A 228 3.59 27.56 -7.77
CA LYS A 228 2.29 27.58 -8.45
C LYS A 228 1.99 26.24 -9.12
N ILE A 229 1.01 25.53 -8.59
CA ILE A 229 0.34 24.45 -9.30
C ILE A 229 -0.71 25.03 -10.25
N ASP A 230 -0.87 24.44 -11.43
CA ASP A 230 -1.86 24.88 -12.42
C ASP A 230 -3.26 24.50 -11.94
N GLU A 231 -4.30 25.22 -12.37
CA GLU A 231 -5.67 24.94 -11.93
C GLU A 231 -6.09 23.49 -12.25
N PRO A 232 -6.85 22.83 -11.37
CA PRO A 232 -7.18 21.44 -11.53
C PRO A 232 -8.10 21.22 -12.74
N ALA A 233 -7.70 20.29 -13.60
CA ALA A 233 -8.41 19.84 -14.79
C ALA A 233 -9.00 18.43 -14.65
N ILE A 234 -8.87 17.80 -13.47
CA ILE A 234 -9.40 16.47 -13.18
C ILE A 234 -10.93 16.52 -13.13
N ARG A 235 -11.58 15.76 -14.02
CA ARG A 235 -13.04 15.77 -14.18
C ARG A 235 -13.72 14.70 -13.33
N LEU A 236 -13.47 14.72 -12.02
CA LEU A 236 -14.15 13.87 -11.04
C LEU A 236 -14.94 14.73 -10.06
N SER A 237 -16.24 14.45 -9.92
CA SER A 237 -17.11 15.21 -8.99
C SER A 237 -16.88 14.85 -7.53
N LYS A 238 -16.36 13.64 -7.26
CA LYS A 238 -16.04 13.14 -5.92
C LYS A 238 -14.85 12.18 -6.01
N VAL A 239 -14.01 12.22 -4.99
CA VAL A 239 -12.92 11.26 -4.75
C VAL A 239 -12.97 10.81 -3.29
N MET A 240 -12.46 9.62 -3.02
CA MET A 240 -12.08 9.19 -1.69
C MET A 240 -10.62 9.55 -1.45
N LEU A 241 -10.28 9.82 -0.20
CA LEU A 241 -8.91 10.01 0.23
C LEU A 241 -8.64 9.04 1.38
N LEU A 242 -8.10 7.87 1.04
CA LEU A 242 -8.03 6.70 1.92
C LEU A 242 -6.70 5.96 1.73
N THR A 243 -6.30 5.21 2.75
CA THR A 243 -5.16 4.30 2.68
C THR A 243 -5.53 2.99 1.98
N GLY A 244 -4.55 2.17 1.61
CA GLY A 244 -4.82 0.81 1.10
C GLY A 244 -5.51 -0.06 2.14
N ASN A 245 -5.12 0.02 3.41
CA ASN A 245 -5.79 -0.69 4.50
C ASN A 245 -7.27 -0.32 4.62
N ASP A 246 -7.59 0.98 4.58
CA ASP A 246 -8.98 1.46 4.61
C ASP A 246 -9.79 0.88 3.43
N ILE A 247 -9.21 0.90 2.24
CA ILE A 247 -9.87 0.45 1.01
C ILE A 247 -10.15 -1.06 1.04
N VAL A 248 -9.18 -1.87 1.46
CA VAL A 248 -9.37 -3.31 1.60
C VAL A 248 -10.42 -3.61 2.67
N ALA A 249 -10.38 -2.93 3.82
CA ALA A 249 -11.39 -3.07 4.87
C ALA A 249 -12.81 -2.79 4.37
N ILE A 250 -13.03 -1.65 3.71
CA ILE A 250 -14.32 -1.28 3.11
C ILE A 250 -14.74 -2.31 2.06
N ALA A 251 -13.81 -2.71 1.19
CA ALA A 251 -14.07 -3.71 0.16
C ALA A 251 -14.48 -5.06 0.73
N LYS A 252 -13.86 -5.51 1.82
CA LYS A 252 -14.24 -6.77 2.49
C LYS A 252 -15.66 -6.68 3.06
N ILE A 253 -16.02 -5.58 3.72
CA ILE A 253 -17.39 -5.36 4.22
C ILE A 253 -18.41 -5.39 3.07
N VAL A 254 -18.14 -4.65 1.99
CA VAL A 254 -18.97 -4.61 0.78
C VAL A 254 -19.04 -5.99 0.10
N GLY A 255 -17.92 -6.72 0.13
CA GLY A 255 -17.76 -8.10 -0.33
C GLY A 255 -18.43 -9.13 0.58
N GLY A 256 -19.18 -8.72 1.61
CA GLY A 256 -19.99 -9.61 2.44
C GLY A 256 -19.23 -10.33 3.56
N LEU A 257 -18.02 -9.87 3.93
CA LEU A 257 -17.30 -10.34 5.12
C LEU A 257 -18.20 -10.28 6.36
N ARG A 258 -18.21 -11.35 7.17
CA ARG A 258 -18.94 -11.38 8.45
C ARG A 258 -18.12 -11.85 9.64
N TYR A 259 -16.88 -12.29 9.42
CA TYR A 259 -15.98 -12.69 10.49
C TYR A 259 -14.52 -12.41 10.11
N GLN A 260 -13.82 -11.58 10.88
CA GLN A 260 -12.38 -11.38 10.74
C GLN A 260 -11.67 -11.63 12.06
N SER A 261 -10.73 -12.56 12.06
CA SER A 261 -9.78 -12.76 13.16
C SER A 261 -8.40 -12.23 12.79
N TYR A 262 -7.69 -11.65 13.74
CA TYR A 262 -6.34 -11.14 13.50
C TYR A 262 -5.50 -11.08 14.77
N TYR A 263 -4.18 -11.19 14.61
CA TYR A 263 -3.21 -10.79 15.62
C TYR A 263 -2.58 -9.44 15.20
N PRO A 264 -2.42 -8.46 16.11
CA PRO A 264 -1.90 -7.15 15.74
C PRO A 264 -0.47 -7.21 15.18
N ILE A 265 -0.31 -6.86 13.91
CA ILE A 265 0.99 -6.79 13.22
C ILE A 265 0.99 -5.64 12.21
N THR A 266 2.05 -4.82 12.19
CA THR A 266 2.23 -3.75 11.19
C THR A 266 2.52 -4.34 9.80
N PRO A 267 1.89 -3.88 8.71
CA PRO A 267 0.86 -2.84 8.60
C PRO A 267 -0.58 -3.41 8.50
N ALA A 268 -0.82 -4.64 8.92
CA ALA A 268 -2.11 -5.31 8.75
C ALA A 268 -3.18 -4.89 9.77
N ALA A 269 -2.76 -4.50 10.99
CA ALA A 269 -3.69 -4.21 12.09
C ALA A 269 -4.71 -3.10 11.76
N ASP A 270 -4.30 -2.09 10.98
CA ASP A 270 -5.15 -0.95 10.60
C ASP A 270 -6.40 -1.40 9.83
N GLU A 271 -6.30 -2.45 9.01
CA GLU A 271 -7.45 -3.01 8.29
C GLU A 271 -8.51 -3.54 9.26
N SER A 272 -8.11 -4.34 10.25
CA SER A 272 -9.03 -4.88 11.26
C SER A 272 -9.66 -3.79 12.11
N SER A 273 -8.89 -2.75 12.49
CA SER A 273 -9.42 -1.60 13.23
C SER A 273 -10.45 -0.80 12.43
N VAL A 274 -10.29 -0.70 11.10
CA VAL A 274 -11.30 -0.08 10.23
C VAL A 274 -12.56 -0.94 10.16
N ILE A 275 -12.42 -2.26 10.03
CA ILE A 275 -13.58 -3.17 10.01
C ILE A 275 -14.35 -3.11 11.33
N GLU A 276 -13.64 -3.10 12.46
CA GLU A 276 -14.25 -2.99 13.80
C GLU A 276 -15.02 -1.67 13.96
N LYS A 277 -14.45 -0.55 13.48
CA LYS A 277 -15.11 0.75 13.49
C LYS A 277 -16.43 0.76 12.69
N TYR A 278 -16.51 -0.04 11.63
CA TYR A 278 -17.64 -0.13 10.71
C TYR A 278 -18.33 -1.51 10.79
N GLU A 279 -18.31 -2.15 11.97
CA GLU A 279 -18.88 -3.49 12.15
C GLU A 279 -20.41 -3.52 11.98
N TYR A 280 -21.08 -2.39 12.21
CA TYR A 280 -22.50 -2.15 11.95
C TYR A 280 -22.65 -1.03 10.93
N GLU A 281 -23.51 -1.25 9.93
CA GLU A 281 -23.83 -0.26 8.91
C GLU A 281 -25.34 -0.11 8.73
N GLU A 282 -25.82 1.11 8.53
CA GLU A 282 -27.22 1.37 8.23
C GLU A 282 -27.44 1.49 6.72
N ILE A 283 -28.14 0.52 6.13
CA ILE A 283 -28.41 0.48 4.69
C ILE A 283 -29.92 0.45 4.48
N GLY A 284 -30.47 1.55 3.94
CA GLY A 284 -31.91 1.65 3.64
C GLY A 284 -32.79 1.50 4.89
N GLY A 285 -32.36 2.04 6.04
CA GLY A 285 -33.06 1.96 7.32
C GLY A 285 -32.96 0.60 8.02
N LYS A 286 -32.11 -0.31 7.53
CA LYS A 286 -31.80 -1.59 8.17
C LYS A 286 -30.37 -1.58 8.68
N VAL A 287 -30.18 -1.96 9.95
CA VAL A 287 -28.86 -2.25 10.49
C VAL A 287 -28.39 -3.59 9.93
N VAL A 288 -27.27 -3.56 9.23
CA VAL A 288 -26.57 -4.72 8.66
C VAL A 288 -25.32 -4.93 9.49
N GLY A 289 -25.15 -6.16 10.01
CA GLY A 289 -24.03 -6.51 10.88
C GLY A 289 -24.46 -7.48 11.99
N PRO A 290 -23.58 -7.73 12.97
CA PRO A 290 -22.20 -7.26 13.00
C PRO A 290 -21.31 -7.98 11.97
N VAL A 291 -20.21 -7.35 11.59
CA VAL A 291 -18.99 -8.06 11.21
C VAL A 291 -18.24 -8.39 12.49
N VAL A 292 -18.15 -9.67 12.87
CA VAL A 292 -17.43 -10.04 14.09
C VAL A 292 -15.93 -9.87 13.86
N VAL A 293 -15.30 -8.97 14.63
CA VAL A 293 -13.85 -8.80 14.63
C VAL A 293 -13.27 -9.38 15.92
N MET A 294 -12.36 -10.34 15.78
CA MET A 294 -11.74 -11.03 16.92
C MET A 294 -10.24 -10.82 16.91
N GLN A 295 -9.73 -10.02 17.86
CA GLN A 295 -8.30 -9.99 18.14
C GLN A 295 -7.92 -11.28 18.87
N THR A 296 -7.08 -12.11 18.26
CA THR A 296 -6.64 -13.39 18.81
C THR A 296 -5.32 -13.24 19.57
N GLU A 297 -4.95 -14.29 20.30
CA GLU A 297 -3.73 -14.40 21.10
C GLU A 297 -2.46 -14.54 20.24
N ASP A 298 -2.58 -15.13 19.05
CA ASP A 298 -1.52 -15.29 18.05
C ASP A 298 -2.12 -15.53 16.64
N GLU A 299 -1.26 -15.66 15.62
CA GLU A 299 -1.66 -15.93 14.24
C GLU A 299 -2.16 -17.36 13.99
N ILE A 300 -1.79 -18.34 14.84
CA ILE A 300 -2.30 -19.72 14.76
C ILE A 300 -3.79 -19.71 15.11
N ALA A 301 -4.16 -19.06 16.21
CA ALA A 301 -5.55 -18.83 16.59
C ALA A 301 -6.28 -17.99 15.53
N ALA A 302 -5.63 -16.98 14.94
CA ALA A 302 -6.23 -16.14 13.91
C ALA A 302 -6.71 -16.96 12.70
N ILE A 303 -5.84 -17.74 12.05
CA ILE A 303 -6.23 -18.49 10.85
C ILE A 303 -7.25 -19.59 11.18
N ASN A 304 -7.06 -20.31 12.29
CA ASN A 304 -7.94 -21.41 12.67
C ASN A 304 -9.34 -20.92 13.05
N SER A 305 -9.45 -19.74 13.68
CA SER A 305 -10.75 -19.12 13.96
C SER A 305 -11.47 -18.70 12.68
N ALA A 306 -10.76 -18.09 11.72
CA ALA A 306 -11.33 -17.73 10.42
C ALA A 306 -11.82 -18.97 9.65
N ILE A 307 -11.05 -20.06 9.67
CA ILE A 307 -11.45 -21.35 9.09
C ILE A 307 -12.74 -21.85 9.76
N GLY A 308 -12.79 -21.88 11.09
CA GLY A 308 -13.98 -22.31 11.84
C GLY A 308 -15.22 -21.50 11.46
N ALA A 309 -15.09 -20.18 11.35
CA ALA A 309 -16.17 -19.31 10.89
C ALA A 309 -16.63 -19.63 9.46
N ALA A 310 -15.70 -19.94 8.53
CA ALA A 310 -16.05 -20.31 7.15
C ALA A 310 -16.90 -21.59 7.08
N LEU A 311 -16.66 -22.55 7.97
CA LEU A 311 -17.45 -23.80 8.03
C LEU A 311 -18.93 -23.53 8.37
N THR A 312 -19.24 -22.44 9.08
CA THR A 312 -20.61 -22.01 9.39
C THR A 312 -21.31 -21.29 8.22
N GLY A 313 -20.58 -21.01 7.13
CA GLY A 313 -21.10 -20.30 5.97
C GLY A 313 -20.89 -18.78 6.01
N ALA A 314 -20.17 -18.26 7.01
CA ALA A 314 -19.69 -16.87 6.96
C ALA A 314 -18.62 -16.73 5.87
N ARG A 315 -18.60 -15.59 5.15
CA ARG A 315 -17.35 -15.15 4.50
C ARG A 315 -16.42 -14.70 5.62
N SER A 316 -15.29 -15.36 5.75
CA SER A 316 -14.30 -15.08 6.79
C SER A 316 -12.93 -14.76 6.21
N SER A 317 -12.19 -13.93 6.94
CA SER A 317 -10.83 -13.56 6.58
C SER A 317 -9.92 -13.40 7.78
N THR A 318 -8.63 -13.35 7.50
CA THR A 318 -7.62 -12.80 8.40
C THR A 318 -6.75 -11.79 7.64
N ALA A 319 -6.00 -10.98 8.38
CA ALA A 319 -5.04 -10.03 7.85
C ALA A 319 -3.72 -10.17 8.61
N THR A 320 -2.61 -10.28 7.90
CA THR A 320 -1.29 -10.54 8.50
C THR A 320 -0.14 -9.98 7.65
N SER A 321 1.09 -10.22 8.09
CA SER A 321 2.34 -9.95 7.37
C SER A 321 3.30 -11.15 7.52
N GLY A 322 4.54 -11.04 7.01
CA GLY A 322 5.47 -12.15 6.84
C GLY A 322 5.58 -13.12 8.02
N PRO A 323 5.97 -12.65 9.22
CA PRO A 323 6.09 -13.51 10.39
C PRO A 323 4.80 -14.22 10.78
N GLY A 324 3.67 -13.52 10.66
CA GLY A 324 2.38 -14.08 11.01
C GLY A 324 1.89 -15.09 9.97
N PHE A 325 2.16 -14.85 8.68
CA PHE A 325 1.86 -15.82 7.64
C PHE A 325 2.60 -17.13 7.84
N ASP A 326 3.89 -17.08 8.24
CA ASP A 326 4.68 -18.29 8.55
C ASP A 326 4.03 -19.15 9.65
N LEU A 327 3.40 -18.52 10.65
CA LEU A 327 2.65 -19.21 11.71
C LEU A 327 1.30 -19.76 11.23
N MET A 328 0.69 -19.16 10.21
CA MET A 328 -0.60 -19.61 9.65
C MET A 328 -0.49 -20.85 8.74
N VAL A 329 0.73 -21.23 8.35
CA VAL A 329 0.98 -22.23 7.29
C VAL A 329 0.32 -23.59 7.57
N GLU A 330 0.27 -24.04 8.83
CA GLU A 330 -0.42 -25.28 9.18
C GLU A 330 -1.95 -25.18 8.97
N GLY A 331 -2.56 -24.09 9.45
CA GLY A 331 -3.98 -23.82 9.22
C GLY A 331 -4.31 -23.66 7.73
N LEU A 332 -3.41 -23.05 6.96
CA LEU A 332 -3.53 -22.95 5.50
C LEU A 332 -3.54 -24.34 4.84
N SER A 333 -2.69 -25.26 5.30
CA SER A 333 -2.69 -26.68 4.85
C SER A 333 -4.02 -27.35 5.13
N TRP A 334 -4.53 -27.20 6.35
CA TRP A 334 -5.80 -27.78 6.77
C TRP A 334 -6.98 -27.24 5.96
N ALA A 335 -7.03 -25.93 5.70
CA ALA A 335 -8.04 -25.29 4.87
C ALA A 335 -8.01 -25.83 3.42
N GLY A 336 -6.81 -26.05 2.87
CA GLY A 336 -6.63 -26.67 1.57
C GLY A 336 -7.17 -28.11 1.52
N ALA A 337 -6.79 -28.94 2.49
CA ALA A 337 -7.24 -30.32 2.61
C ALA A 337 -8.77 -30.44 2.74
N ASN A 338 -9.39 -29.53 3.51
CA ASN A 338 -10.83 -29.53 3.80
C ASN A 338 -11.66 -28.66 2.84
N GLU A 339 -11.08 -28.17 1.74
CA GLU A 339 -11.74 -27.33 0.74
C GLU A 339 -12.46 -26.11 1.38
N VAL A 340 -11.81 -25.42 2.32
CA VAL A 340 -12.42 -24.32 3.08
C VAL A 340 -12.12 -22.97 2.43
N PRO A 341 -13.16 -22.17 2.11
CA PRO A 341 -12.96 -20.83 1.55
C PRO A 341 -12.60 -19.83 2.66
N VAL A 342 -11.34 -19.39 2.67
CA VAL A 342 -10.84 -18.36 3.60
C VAL A 342 -9.96 -17.39 2.84
N VAL A 343 -10.09 -16.09 3.12
CA VAL A 343 -9.25 -15.04 2.52
C VAL A 343 -8.19 -14.61 3.53
N ILE A 344 -6.93 -14.65 3.12
CA ILE A 344 -5.79 -14.16 3.90
C ILE A 344 -5.27 -12.91 3.18
N THR A 345 -5.48 -11.73 3.76
CA THR A 345 -4.82 -10.52 3.26
C THR A 345 -3.42 -10.47 3.83
N TYR A 346 -2.43 -10.56 2.94
CA TYR A 346 -1.03 -10.67 3.29
C TYR A 346 -0.32 -9.37 2.88
N TYR A 347 -0.13 -8.49 3.86
CA TYR A 347 0.58 -7.23 3.71
C TYR A 347 2.09 -7.44 3.84
N GLN A 348 2.78 -7.52 2.72
CA GLN A 348 4.22 -7.76 2.65
C GLN A 348 5.01 -6.55 3.18
N ARG A 349 5.98 -6.83 4.05
CA ARG A 349 6.88 -5.84 4.67
C ARG A 349 8.33 -6.36 4.63
N GLY A 350 9.30 -5.54 5.01
CA GLY A 350 10.71 -5.95 5.02
C GLY A 350 10.95 -7.15 5.93
N GLY A 351 11.35 -8.30 5.37
CA GLY A 351 11.88 -9.47 6.07
C GLY A 351 13.41 -9.60 5.90
N PRO A 352 14.02 -10.74 6.29
CA PRO A 352 13.44 -11.92 6.96
C PRO A 352 13.23 -11.71 8.47
N SER A 353 12.56 -12.66 9.14
CA SER A 353 12.22 -12.57 10.57
C SER A 353 11.42 -11.29 10.87
N THR A 354 11.68 -10.58 11.97
CA THR A 354 11.07 -9.26 12.22
C THR A 354 11.39 -8.26 11.10
N GLY A 355 12.60 -8.34 10.55
CA GLY A 355 13.10 -7.50 9.47
C GLY A 355 12.94 -6.01 9.73
N GLN A 356 12.28 -5.32 8.81
CA GLN A 356 11.96 -3.90 8.86
C GLN A 356 10.42 -3.73 8.93
N PRO A 357 9.81 -3.76 10.12
CA PRO A 357 8.36 -3.87 10.28
C PRO A 357 7.58 -2.66 9.75
N THR A 358 8.25 -1.53 9.50
CA THR A 358 7.66 -0.28 9.00
C THR A 358 8.09 0.05 7.57
N ARG A 359 8.67 -0.92 6.85
CA ARG A 359 9.18 -0.77 5.47
C ARG A 359 8.55 -1.80 4.54
N GLY A 360 8.53 -1.51 3.24
CA GLY A 360 7.91 -2.39 2.23
C GLY A 360 8.84 -3.47 1.68
N SER A 361 8.24 -4.50 1.09
CA SER A 361 8.93 -5.55 0.34
C SER A 361 7.94 -6.31 -0.54
N GLN A 362 8.45 -6.98 -1.57
CA GLN A 362 7.76 -8.00 -2.37
C GLN A 362 8.47 -9.36 -2.29
N SER A 363 9.29 -9.57 -1.25
CA SER A 363 10.11 -10.77 -1.05
C SER A 363 9.33 -12.06 -0.81
N ASP A 364 8.05 -11.96 -0.48
CA ASP A 364 7.30 -13.07 0.11
C ASP A 364 6.49 -13.86 -0.93
N LEU A 365 6.58 -13.49 -2.22
CA LEU A 365 5.88 -14.15 -3.32
C LEU A 365 6.01 -15.67 -3.29
N MET A 366 7.24 -16.18 -3.17
CA MET A 366 7.47 -17.63 -3.17
C MET A 366 6.89 -18.31 -1.95
N ASN A 367 6.90 -17.65 -0.80
CA ASN A 367 6.27 -18.16 0.42
C ASN A 367 4.75 -18.24 0.22
N ALA A 368 4.11 -17.19 -0.30
CA ALA A 368 2.68 -17.20 -0.58
C ALA A 368 2.27 -18.29 -1.59
N VAL A 369 3.11 -18.58 -2.58
CA VAL A 369 2.83 -19.61 -3.60
C VAL A 369 3.06 -21.02 -3.07
N PHE A 370 4.15 -21.27 -2.34
CA PHE A 370 4.63 -22.63 -2.03
C PHE A 370 4.60 -23.02 -0.54
N ALA A 371 4.17 -22.13 0.37
CA ALA A 371 4.00 -22.51 1.77
C ALA A 371 2.98 -23.65 1.94
N ALA A 372 3.09 -24.31 3.10
CA ALA A 372 2.38 -25.50 3.54
C ALA A 372 2.98 -26.83 3.09
N HIS A 373 2.75 -27.87 3.90
CA HIS A 373 3.11 -29.24 3.59
C HIS A 373 1.98 -29.89 2.76
N GLY A 374 2.35 -30.78 1.84
CA GLY A 374 1.40 -31.34 0.88
C GLY A 374 0.97 -30.34 -0.20
N GLU A 375 0.24 -30.83 -1.21
CA GLU A 375 -0.23 -30.03 -2.34
C GLU A 375 -1.75 -29.87 -2.27
N PHE A 376 -2.21 -28.67 -2.55
CA PHE A 376 -3.63 -28.35 -2.68
C PHE A 376 -3.80 -27.13 -3.56
N ALA A 377 -4.99 -26.98 -4.13
CA ALA A 377 -5.35 -25.76 -4.84
C ALA A 377 -5.46 -24.59 -3.87
N ARG A 378 -4.72 -23.52 -4.16
CA ARG A 378 -4.84 -22.19 -3.53
C ARG A 378 -4.77 -21.14 -4.61
N ILE A 379 -5.23 -19.95 -4.29
CA ILE A 379 -5.19 -18.81 -5.21
C ILE A 379 -4.32 -17.72 -4.57
N VAL A 380 -3.39 -17.17 -5.34
CA VAL A 380 -2.57 -16.03 -4.93
C VAL A 380 -2.81 -14.92 -5.93
N ILE A 381 -3.37 -13.80 -5.46
CA ILE A 381 -3.60 -12.59 -6.27
C ILE A 381 -2.84 -11.41 -5.68
N SER A 382 -2.56 -10.39 -6.50
CA SER A 382 -1.99 -9.13 -6.05
C SER A 382 -2.68 -7.93 -6.71
N SER A 383 -2.77 -6.84 -5.94
CA SER A 383 -3.31 -5.56 -6.41
C SER A 383 -2.21 -4.56 -6.72
N GLY A 384 -2.32 -3.89 -7.87
CA GLY A 384 -1.31 -2.94 -8.34
C GLY A 384 -1.52 -1.49 -7.89
N ASP A 385 -2.73 -1.14 -7.44
CA ASP A 385 -3.09 0.19 -6.94
C ASP A 385 -4.31 0.09 -6.00
N HIS A 386 -4.72 1.22 -5.40
CA HIS A 386 -5.85 1.24 -4.46
C HIS A 386 -7.18 0.88 -5.11
N THR A 387 -7.39 1.20 -6.39
CA THR A 387 -8.64 0.86 -7.09
C THR A 387 -8.71 -0.65 -7.31
N GLU A 388 -7.62 -1.26 -7.76
CA GLU A 388 -7.49 -2.72 -7.85
C GLU A 388 -7.67 -3.39 -6.49
N ALA A 389 -7.06 -2.85 -5.42
CA ALA A 389 -7.20 -3.38 -4.06
C ALA A 389 -8.67 -3.49 -3.62
N PHE A 390 -9.50 -2.51 -3.97
CA PHE A 390 -10.94 -2.57 -3.68
C PHE A 390 -11.62 -3.75 -4.40
N TYR A 391 -11.47 -3.84 -5.72
CA TYR A 391 -12.17 -4.86 -6.51
C TYR A 391 -11.60 -6.27 -6.28
N ASP A 392 -10.29 -6.38 -6.12
CA ASP A 392 -9.61 -7.66 -5.90
C ASP A 392 -9.94 -8.24 -4.51
N ALA A 393 -10.12 -7.41 -3.48
CA ALA A 393 -10.55 -7.89 -2.15
C ALA A 393 -11.98 -8.48 -2.17
N VAL A 394 -12.90 -7.87 -2.93
CA VAL A 394 -14.24 -8.44 -3.16
C VAL A 394 -14.13 -9.75 -3.92
N GLU A 395 -13.34 -9.77 -4.99
CA GLU A 395 -13.19 -10.93 -5.85
C GLU A 395 -12.47 -12.08 -5.15
N ALA A 396 -11.57 -11.80 -4.22
CA ALA A 396 -10.92 -12.81 -3.38
C ALA A 396 -11.95 -13.70 -2.67
N PHE A 397 -13.04 -13.13 -2.13
CA PHE A 397 -14.10 -13.92 -1.51
C PHE A 397 -14.92 -14.71 -2.54
N ASN A 398 -15.19 -14.14 -3.71
CA ASN A 398 -15.88 -14.85 -4.79
C ASN A 398 -15.07 -16.07 -5.23
N MET A 399 -13.77 -15.88 -5.50
CA MET A 399 -12.86 -16.96 -5.87
C MET A 399 -12.75 -18.00 -4.74
N ALA A 400 -12.63 -17.56 -3.49
CA ALA A 400 -12.57 -18.47 -2.34
C ALA A 400 -13.81 -19.39 -2.31
N GLU A 401 -15.01 -18.82 -2.31
CA GLU A 401 -16.25 -19.58 -2.19
C GLU A 401 -16.59 -20.40 -3.45
N LYS A 402 -16.33 -19.85 -4.64
CA LYS A 402 -16.62 -20.50 -5.92
C LYS A 402 -15.79 -21.77 -6.10
N TYR A 403 -14.49 -21.70 -5.80
CA TYR A 403 -13.58 -22.83 -5.96
C TYR A 403 -13.35 -23.62 -4.67
N GLN A 404 -13.81 -23.11 -3.52
CA GLN A 404 -13.65 -23.74 -2.21
C GLN A 404 -12.17 -24.00 -1.88
N VAL A 405 -11.39 -22.91 -1.92
CA VAL A 405 -9.94 -22.90 -1.69
C VAL A 405 -9.55 -21.67 -0.86
N PRO A 406 -8.42 -21.71 -0.14
CA PRO A 406 -7.85 -20.52 0.44
C PRO A 406 -7.38 -19.55 -0.66
N VAL A 407 -7.60 -18.26 -0.43
CA VAL A 407 -7.15 -17.16 -1.31
C VAL A 407 -6.23 -16.25 -0.52
N ILE A 408 -5.02 -16.03 -1.04
CA ILE A 408 -4.03 -15.12 -0.48
C ILE A 408 -4.03 -13.85 -1.35
N HIS A 409 -4.36 -12.71 -0.74
CA HIS A 409 -4.39 -11.41 -1.39
C HIS A 409 -3.15 -10.60 -0.96
N LEU A 410 -2.20 -10.44 -1.88
CA LEU A 410 -0.93 -9.77 -1.65
C LEU A 410 -1.01 -8.27 -1.95
N LEU A 411 -0.69 -7.48 -0.93
CA LEU A 411 -0.38 -6.06 -1.03
C LEU A 411 0.96 -5.84 -0.32
N ASP A 412 1.74 -4.84 -0.70
CA ASP A 412 2.93 -4.43 0.07
C ASP A 412 2.62 -3.23 0.97
N LYS A 413 3.52 -2.95 1.92
CA LYS A 413 3.39 -1.81 2.85
C LYS A 413 3.16 -0.47 2.15
N PHE A 414 3.75 -0.23 0.98
CA PHE A 414 3.58 1.05 0.30
C PHE A 414 2.12 1.21 -0.11
N LEU A 415 1.54 0.19 -0.74
CA LEU A 415 0.12 0.24 -1.09
C LEU A 415 -0.77 0.30 0.17
N ALA A 416 -0.42 -0.44 1.23
CA ALA A 416 -1.17 -0.46 2.49
C ALA A 416 -1.27 0.93 3.14
N ASN A 417 -0.13 1.60 3.33
CA ASN A 417 -0.04 2.84 4.12
C ASN A 417 -0.11 4.12 3.30
N SER A 418 0.09 4.07 1.97
CA SER A 418 -0.04 5.27 1.15
C SER A 418 -1.49 5.72 1.11
N ILE A 419 -1.71 7.02 1.26
CA ILE A 419 -3.00 7.67 1.06
C ILE A 419 -3.07 8.17 -0.38
N ALA A 420 -4.17 7.91 -1.06
CA ALA A 420 -4.36 8.34 -2.44
C ALA A 420 -5.76 8.91 -2.67
N SER A 421 -5.85 9.83 -3.63
CA SER A 421 -7.12 10.24 -4.22
C SER A 421 -7.61 9.13 -5.14
N ILE A 422 -8.75 8.53 -4.80
CA ILE A 422 -9.27 7.34 -5.46
C ILE A 422 -10.67 7.67 -6.02
N PRO A 423 -10.99 7.31 -7.28
CA PRO A 423 -12.35 7.42 -7.79
C PRO A 423 -13.31 6.61 -6.92
N ILE A 424 -14.54 7.07 -6.73
CA ILE A 424 -15.55 6.27 -6.01
C ILE A 424 -15.77 4.95 -6.76
N PRO A 425 -15.58 3.78 -6.12
CA PRO A 425 -15.80 2.49 -6.75
C PRO A 425 -17.25 2.36 -7.20
N ASP A 426 -17.43 1.87 -8.42
CA ASP A 426 -18.74 1.56 -8.96
C ASP A 426 -19.28 0.28 -8.31
N ILE A 427 -20.13 0.45 -7.30
CA ILE A 427 -20.76 -0.64 -6.54
C ILE A 427 -21.65 -1.51 -7.44
N SER A 428 -22.16 -1.00 -8.56
CA SER A 428 -23.01 -1.79 -9.47
C SER A 428 -22.27 -2.94 -10.16
N LYS A 429 -20.92 -2.85 -10.22
CA LYS A 429 -20.04 -3.89 -10.74
C LYS A 429 -19.77 -5.01 -9.72
N ILE A 430 -20.18 -4.84 -8.47
CA ILE A 430 -19.95 -5.82 -7.42
C ILE A 430 -21.03 -6.89 -7.46
N ARG A 431 -20.58 -8.15 -7.46
CA ARG A 431 -21.43 -9.33 -7.37
C ARG A 431 -20.89 -10.25 -6.29
N ILE A 432 -21.79 -10.79 -5.47
CA ILE A 432 -21.46 -11.77 -4.44
C ILE A 432 -21.76 -13.15 -5.01
N ASP A 433 -20.71 -13.89 -5.36
CA ASP A 433 -20.81 -15.28 -5.79
C ASP A 433 -20.53 -16.22 -4.60
N ARG A 434 -21.56 -16.95 -4.15
CA ARG A 434 -21.44 -17.91 -3.03
C ARG A 434 -20.94 -19.29 -3.49
N GLY A 435 -20.72 -19.48 -4.78
CA GLY A 435 -20.33 -20.75 -5.38
C GLY A 435 -21.42 -21.81 -5.29
N LYS A 436 -21.00 -23.07 -5.32
CA LYS A 436 -21.88 -24.24 -5.32
C LYS A 436 -22.41 -24.56 -3.91
N VAL A 437 -23.43 -23.83 -3.46
CA VAL A 437 -24.09 -24.05 -2.16
C VAL A 437 -25.16 -25.15 -2.24
N SER A 438 -25.25 -25.98 -1.20
CA SER A 438 -26.21 -27.07 -1.06
C SER A 438 -27.17 -26.84 0.11
N PRO A 439 -28.47 -27.19 -0.01
CA PRO A 439 -29.40 -27.20 1.12
C PRO A 439 -29.10 -28.33 2.13
N GLY A 440 -28.14 -29.21 1.83
CA GLY A 440 -27.79 -30.36 2.67
C GLY A 440 -28.79 -31.51 2.55
N GLY A 441 -28.91 -32.33 3.59
CA GLY A 441 -29.81 -33.48 3.68
C GLY A 441 -29.16 -34.74 4.27
N ALA A 442 -29.97 -35.78 4.49
CA ALA A 442 -29.55 -36.99 5.20
C ALA A 442 -28.42 -37.77 4.51
N ASN A 443 -28.32 -37.70 3.18
CA ASN A 443 -27.29 -38.37 2.37
C ASN A 443 -26.23 -37.39 1.86
N TYR A 444 -26.05 -36.24 2.52
CA TYR A 444 -25.09 -35.24 2.10
C TYR A 444 -23.65 -35.71 2.27
N LYS A 445 -22.84 -35.53 1.22
CA LYS A 445 -21.41 -35.83 1.20
C LYS A 445 -20.65 -34.53 0.97
N ARG A 446 -19.89 -34.07 1.97
CA ARG A 446 -19.14 -32.81 1.90
C ARG A 446 -18.07 -32.85 0.79
N PHE A 447 -17.50 -34.01 0.55
CA PHE A 447 -16.40 -34.23 -0.38
C PHE A 447 -16.80 -35.16 -1.53
N ASP A 448 -18.02 -34.97 -2.05
CA ASP A 448 -18.56 -35.69 -3.21
C ASP A 448 -17.53 -35.82 -4.35
N MET A 449 -17.07 -37.04 -4.61
CA MET A 449 -16.04 -37.34 -5.61
C MET A 449 -16.58 -37.35 -7.03
N SER A 450 -17.91 -37.28 -7.22
CA SER A 450 -18.51 -37.18 -8.57
C SER A 450 -18.34 -35.81 -9.21
N SER A 451 -17.89 -34.81 -8.44
CA SER A 451 -17.74 -33.42 -8.88
C SER A 451 -16.45 -32.82 -8.35
N THR A 452 -15.64 -32.18 -9.19
CA THR A 452 -14.39 -31.53 -8.76
C THR A 452 -14.63 -30.45 -7.70
N ILE A 453 -15.69 -29.65 -7.85
CA ILE A 453 -16.18 -28.74 -6.80
C ILE A 453 -17.40 -29.38 -6.12
N SER A 454 -17.26 -29.79 -4.86
CA SER A 454 -18.35 -30.42 -4.11
C SER A 454 -19.47 -29.43 -3.82
N PRO A 455 -20.76 -29.82 -3.82
CA PRO A 455 -21.81 -28.99 -3.24
C PRO A 455 -21.51 -28.74 -1.74
N ARG A 456 -21.52 -27.48 -1.30
CA ARG A 456 -21.18 -27.08 0.07
C ARG A 456 -22.42 -26.70 0.88
N ALA A 457 -22.73 -27.47 1.91
CA ALA A 457 -23.63 -27.08 3.00
C ALA A 457 -22.83 -26.52 4.18
N TYR A 458 -23.51 -25.84 5.10
CA TYR A 458 -22.89 -25.19 6.26
C TYR A 458 -23.14 -25.97 7.56
N LEU A 459 -22.25 -25.83 8.54
CA LEU A 459 -22.50 -26.36 9.88
C LEU A 459 -23.81 -25.81 10.44
N GLY A 460 -24.61 -26.70 11.06
CA GLY A 460 -25.94 -26.38 11.55
C GLY A 460 -27.07 -26.47 10.51
N THR A 461 -26.77 -26.81 9.25
CA THR A 461 -27.80 -27.08 8.22
C THR A 461 -28.69 -28.25 8.66
N LYS A 462 -30.02 -28.07 8.58
CA LYS A 462 -31.00 -29.05 9.05
C LYS A 462 -30.77 -30.43 8.42
N ASN A 463 -30.85 -31.48 9.24
CA ASN A 463 -30.70 -32.88 8.82
C ASN A 463 -29.42 -33.17 8.02
N THR A 464 -28.35 -32.40 8.25
CA THR A 464 -27.09 -32.51 7.50
C THR A 464 -25.96 -32.76 8.47
N ILE A 465 -25.37 -33.96 8.39
CA ILE A 465 -24.16 -34.30 9.13
C ILE A 465 -22.99 -34.17 8.16
N MET A 466 -21.89 -33.61 8.64
CA MET A 466 -20.65 -33.51 7.87
C MET A 466 -19.46 -33.61 8.82
N TRP A 467 -18.37 -34.20 8.34
CA TRP A 467 -17.14 -34.36 9.07
C TRP A 467 -16.03 -33.58 8.35
N TYR A 468 -15.13 -33.00 9.13
CA TYR A 468 -13.91 -32.35 8.64
C TYR A 468 -12.76 -32.90 9.46
N THR A 469 -11.66 -33.24 8.80
CA THR A 469 -10.49 -33.85 9.44
C THR A 469 -9.21 -33.43 8.73
N GLY A 470 -8.09 -33.38 9.46
CA GLY A 470 -6.78 -33.09 8.87
C GLY A 470 -6.22 -34.25 8.06
N ASP A 471 -6.61 -35.48 8.41
CA ASP A 471 -6.27 -36.69 7.66
C ASP A 471 -6.88 -36.68 6.25
N GLU A 472 -6.32 -37.52 5.38
CA GLU A 472 -6.99 -37.85 4.13
C GLU A 472 -8.34 -38.53 4.44
N HIS A 473 -9.34 -38.24 3.60
CA HIS A 473 -10.71 -38.59 3.90
C HIS A 473 -11.50 -39.05 2.68
N ASP A 474 -12.59 -39.75 2.94
CA ASP A 474 -13.57 -40.09 1.91
C ASP A 474 -14.66 -39.03 1.74
N GLU A 475 -15.68 -39.33 0.93
CA GLU A 475 -16.71 -38.37 0.54
C GLU A 475 -17.55 -37.82 1.71
N GLU A 476 -17.65 -38.59 2.80
CA GLU A 476 -18.39 -38.20 4.02
C GLU A 476 -17.52 -37.35 4.97
N GLY A 477 -16.20 -37.38 4.76
CA GLY A 477 -15.20 -36.70 5.60
C GLY A 477 -14.60 -37.61 6.69
N HIS A 478 -14.78 -38.93 6.61
CA HIS A 478 -14.13 -39.87 7.54
C HIS A 478 -12.72 -40.22 7.07
N ILE A 479 -11.85 -40.48 8.03
CA ILE A 479 -10.44 -40.84 7.80
C ILE A 479 -10.37 -42.03 6.84
N SER A 480 -9.53 -41.92 5.81
CA SER A 480 -9.28 -43.00 4.88
C SER A 480 -7.84 -43.04 4.42
N GLU A 481 -7.19 -44.18 4.63
CA GLU A 481 -5.85 -44.48 4.12
C GLU A 481 -5.90 -45.33 2.84
N ASP A 482 -7.09 -45.57 2.29
CA ASP A 482 -7.26 -46.37 1.08
C ASP A 482 -6.62 -45.68 -0.13
N PRO A 483 -5.73 -46.36 -0.88
CA PRO A 483 -4.96 -45.73 -1.95
C PRO A 483 -5.84 -45.28 -3.14
N GLU A 484 -6.95 -45.96 -3.43
CA GLU A 484 -7.84 -45.56 -4.53
C GLU A 484 -8.67 -44.32 -4.16
N LYS A 485 -9.19 -44.28 -2.93
CA LYS A 485 -9.86 -43.09 -2.38
C LYS A 485 -8.91 -41.91 -2.33
N ARG A 486 -7.67 -42.10 -1.85
CA ARG A 486 -6.64 -41.06 -1.83
C ARG A 486 -6.37 -40.51 -3.23
N LEU A 487 -6.15 -41.39 -4.22
CA LEU A 487 -5.90 -40.94 -5.60
C LEU A 487 -7.04 -40.05 -6.10
N LYS A 488 -8.30 -40.45 -5.88
CA LYS A 488 -9.47 -39.67 -6.32
C LYS A 488 -9.60 -38.35 -5.57
N MET A 489 -9.54 -38.36 -4.24
CA MET A 489 -9.72 -37.15 -3.44
C MET A 489 -8.61 -36.13 -3.69
N TYR A 490 -7.37 -36.59 -3.74
CA TYR A 490 -6.22 -35.73 -3.99
C TYR A 490 -6.28 -35.11 -5.38
N SER A 491 -6.55 -35.92 -6.42
CA SER A 491 -6.70 -35.44 -7.79
C SER A 491 -7.83 -34.41 -7.88
N LYS A 492 -8.97 -34.67 -7.26
CA LYS A 492 -10.11 -33.75 -7.17
C LYS A 492 -9.71 -32.38 -6.60
N ARG A 493 -8.97 -32.34 -5.49
CA ARG A 493 -8.52 -31.06 -4.90
C ARG A 493 -7.56 -30.31 -5.83
N MET A 494 -6.68 -31.02 -6.54
CA MET A 494 -5.69 -30.42 -7.44
C MET A 494 -6.30 -29.94 -8.77
N GLU A 495 -7.25 -30.68 -9.33
CA GLU A 495 -7.95 -30.34 -10.58
C GLU A 495 -8.67 -28.98 -10.51
N LYS A 496 -9.01 -28.51 -9.31
CA LYS A 496 -9.54 -27.16 -9.11
C LYS A 496 -8.65 -26.07 -9.69
N MET A 497 -7.33 -26.22 -9.67
CA MET A 497 -6.40 -25.23 -10.26
C MET A 497 -6.63 -25.05 -11.75
N LYS A 498 -6.97 -26.13 -12.47
CA LYS A 498 -7.33 -26.06 -13.88
C LYS A 498 -8.63 -25.27 -14.09
N ILE A 499 -9.66 -25.56 -13.29
CA ILE A 499 -10.93 -24.84 -13.33
C ILE A 499 -10.73 -23.34 -13.05
N ILE A 500 -9.92 -23.01 -12.04
CA ILE A 500 -9.56 -21.62 -11.71
C ILE A 500 -8.94 -20.93 -12.93
N LEU A 501 -7.95 -21.56 -13.58
CA LEU A 501 -7.33 -20.99 -14.77
C LEU A 501 -8.30 -20.85 -15.94
N GLU A 502 -9.21 -21.79 -16.16
CA GLU A 502 -10.15 -21.73 -17.29
C GLU A 502 -11.23 -20.66 -17.09
N GLU A 503 -11.74 -20.52 -15.86
CA GLU A 503 -12.88 -19.66 -15.56
C GLU A 503 -12.50 -18.24 -15.13
N THR A 504 -11.29 -18.02 -14.61
CA THR A 504 -10.86 -16.66 -14.22
C THR A 504 -10.62 -15.80 -15.47
N PRO A 505 -11.32 -14.66 -15.60
CA PRO A 505 -11.21 -13.78 -16.77
C PRO A 505 -9.84 -13.11 -16.86
N LEU A 506 -9.44 -12.74 -18.08
CA LEU A 506 -8.12 -12.19 -18.38
C LEU A 506 -7.75 -10.96 -17.51
N ASN A 507 -8.70 -10.06 -17.26
CA ASN A 507 -8.47 -8.84 -16.47
C ASN A 507 -8.18 -9.10 -14.98
N LEU A 508 -8.50 -10.29 -14.47
CA LEU A 508 -8.12 -10.74 -13.12
C LEU A 508 -6.80 -11.52 -13.13
N LYS A 509 -6.35 -11.98 -14.30
CA LYS A 509 -5.06 -12.65 -14.47
C LYS A 509 -3.92 -11.64 -14.65
N MET A 510 -4.11 -10.67 -15.53
CA MET A 510 -3.08 -9.69 -15.89
C MET A 510 -3.69 -8.48 -16.59
N SER A 511 -2.91 -7.40 -16.68
CA SER A 511 -3.26 -6.24 -17.51
C SER A 511 -2.04 -5.71 -18.25
N ALA A 512 -2.23 -5.36 -19.53
CA ALA A 512 -1.19 -4.81 -20.39
C ALA A 512 -1.45 -3.32 -20.64
N HIS A 513 -0.39 -2.52 -20.61
CA HIS A 513 -0.42 -1.05 -20.70
C HIS A 513 0.70 -0.54 -21.60
N GLY A 514 0.60 0.71 -22.04
CA GLY A 514 1.60 1.36 -22.90
C GLY A 514 1.45 0.96 -24.38
N GLU A 515 2.58 0.90 -25.08
CA GLU A 515 2.62 0.62 -26.52
C GLU A 515 2.17 -0.80 -26.85
N LYS A 516 1.34 -0.97 -27.90
CA LYS A 516 0.86 -2.28 -28.36
C LYS A 516 1.96 -3.14 -28.99
N SER A 517 3.00 -2.50 -29.52
CA SER A 517 4.15 -3.17 -30.13
C SER A 517 5.43 -2.51 -29.62
N PRO A 518 5.80 -2.79 -28.35
CA PRO A 518 6.89 -2.10 -27.69
C PRO A 518 8.26 -2.65 -28.12
N ASP A 519 9.30 -1.81 -28.01
CA ASP A 519 10.69 -2.23 -28.20
C ASP A 519 11.20 -3.01 -26.97
N TYR A 520 10.68 -2.67 -25.79
CA TYR A 520 10.96 -3.32 -24.51
C TYR A 520 9.68 -3.45 -23.68
N LEU A 521 9.55 -4.59 -23.00
CA LEU A 521 8.42 -4.86 -22.10
C LEU A 521 8.89 -4.79 -20.66
N LEU A 522 8.36 -3.85 -19.90
CA LEU A 522 8.44 -3.88 -18.45
C LEU A 522 7.46 -4.94 -17.92
N LEU A 523 7.88 -5.71 -16.93
CA LEU A 523 7.08 -6.75 -16.30
C LEU A 523 7.15 -6.58 -14.79
N GLY A 524 5.99 -6.55 -14.14
CA GLY A 524 5.91 -6.43 -12.69
C GLY A 524 4.58 -6.91 -12.14
N TRP A 525 4.40 -6.68 -10.85
CA TRP A 525 3.18 -6.98 -10.09
C TRP A 525 3.13 -6.07 -8.85
N GLY A 526 1.96 -5.98 -8.20
CA GLY A 526 1.80 -5.17 -7.00
C GLY A 526 2.10 -3.68 -7.22
N SER A 527 2.62 -2.99 -6.20
CA SER A 527 2.86 -1.54 -6.23
C SER A 527 3.81 -1.05 -7.34
N THR A 528 4.57 -1.95 -7.98
CA THR A 528 5.41 -1.61 -9.14
C THR A 528 4.60 -1.10 -10.34
N LYS A 529 3.29 -1.38 -10.39
CA LYS A 529 2.39 -0.93 -11.47
C LYS A 529 2.43 0.58 -11.63
N GLY A 530 2.11 1.33 -10.57
CA GLY A 530 1.95 2.78 -10.67
C GLY A 530 3.20 3.47 -11.22
N VAL A 531 4.35 3.16 -10.62
CA VAL A 531 5.64 3.74 -11.01
C VAL A 531 6.11 3.29 -12.41
N SER A 532 5.78 2.07 -12.83
CA SER A 532 6.11 1.59 -14.19
C SER A 532 5.29 2.29 -15.26
N LEU A 533 4.02 2.59 -14.98
CA LEU A 533 3.17 3.37 -15.89
C LEU A 533 3.65 4.82 -16.01
N ASP A 534 4.01 5.45 -14.89
CA ASP A 534 4.61 6.80 -14.91
C ASP A 534 5.94 6.82 -15.68
N ALA A 535 6.75 5.75 -15.56
CA ALA A 535 7.99 5.62 -16.32
C ALA A 535 7.75 5.47 -17.84
N ILE A 536 6.70 4.74 -18.25
CA ILE A 536 6.27 4.69 -19.66
C ILE A 536 5.94 6.09 -20.15
N ASP A 537 5.10 6.82 -19.42
CA ASP A 537 4.67 8.16 -19.82
C ASP A 537 5.85 9.13 -19.92
N LYS A 538 6.84 9.00 -19.04
CA LYS A 538 8.06 9.83 -19.06
C LYS A 538 9.02 9.50 -20.21
N LEU A 539 9.05 8.25 -20.66
CA LEU A 539 10.00 7.74 -21.66
C LEU A 539 9.38 7.60 -23.06
N ASN A 540 8.06 7.70 -23.22
CA ASN A 540 7.34 7.40 -24.46
C ASN A 540 7.89 8.10 -25.73
N SER A 541 8.42 9.32 -25.58
CA SER A 541 8.98 10.12 -26.67
C SER A 541 10.32 9.60 -27.19
N ARG A 542 10.97 8.72 -26.44
CA ARG A 542 12.33 8.24 -26.69
C ARG A 542 12.42 6.71 -26.77
N ILE A 543 11.58 6.00 -26.03
CA ILE A 543 11.59 4.54 -25.93
C ILE A 543 10.14 4.04 -25.96
N ARG A 544 9.83 3.14 -26.91
CA ARG A 544 8.51 2.48 -26.97
C ARG A 544 8.44 1.38 -25.92
N LEU A 545 7.81 1.67 -24.80
CA LEU A 545 7.66 0.76 -23.68
C LEU A 545 6.24 0.22 -23.58
N GLY A 546 6.13 -1.06 -23.26
CA GLY A 546 4.91 -1.68 -22.75
C GLY A 546 5.12 -2.07 -21.30
N TYR A 547 4.02 -2.27 -20.55
CA TYR A 547 4.05 -2.84 -19.21
C TYR A 547 3.02 -3.96 -19.07
N LEU A 548 3.46 -5.11 -18.58
CA LEU A 548 2.60 -6.22 -18.21
C LEU A 548 2.55 -6.34 -16.68
N ASN A 549 1.38 -6.07 -16.12
CA ASN A 549 1.08 -6.27 -14.69
C ASN A 549 0.48 -7.65 -14.48
N LEU A 550 1.15 -8.50 -13.69
CA LEU A 550 0.62 -9.81 -13.29
C LEU A 550 -0.23 -9.66 -12.02
N LYS A 551 -1.47 -10.17 -12.07
CA LYS A 551 -2.45 -10.08 -10.99
C LYS A 551 -2.73 -11.44 -10.35
N LEU A 552 -3.04 -12.47 -11.15
CA LEU A 552 -3.10 -13.85 -10.70
C LEU A 552 -1.69 -14.42 -10.74
N LEU A 553 -1.13 -14.70 -9.57
CA LEU A 553 0.23 -15.19 -9.39
C LEU A 553 0.24 -16.72 -9.26
N TRP A 554 -0.78 -17.29 -8.61
CA TRP A 554 -0.98 -18.73 -8.53
C TRP A 554 -2.46 -19.11 -8.56
N PRO A 555 -2.86 -20.15 -9.31
CA PRO A 555 -2.08 -20.86 -10.32
C PRO A 555 -1.61 -19.92 -11.44
N PHE A 556 -0.38 -20.11 -11.93
CA PHE A 556 0.22 -19.19 -12.90
C PHE A 556 -0.47 -19.32 -14.29
N PRO A 557 -0.95 -18.22 -14.89
CA PRO A 557 -1.66 -18.25 -16.18
C PRO A 557 -0.69 -18.33 -17.37
N GLU A 558 0.00 -19.47 -17.52
CA GLU A 558 1.04 -19.68 -18.54
C GLU A 558 0.56 -19.35 -19.96
N ARG A 559 -0.60 -19.88 -20.38
CA ARG A 559 -1.13 -19.68 -21.74
C ARG A 559 -1.33 -18.20 -22.05
N GLU A 560 -1.99 -17.47 -21.14
CA GLU A 560 -2.24 -16.04 -21.33
C GLU A 560 -0.94 -15.22 -21.26
N PHE A 561 0.02 -15.63 -20.42
CA PHE A 561 1.32 -14.97 -20.34
C PHE A 561 2.11 -15.12 -21.64
N LEU A 562 2.22 -16.34 -22.19
CA LEU A 562 2.91 -16.60 -23.45
C LEU A 562 2.28 -15.85 -24.63
N GLU A 563 0.95 -15.71 -24.62
CA GLU A 563 0.24 -14.88 -25.59
C GLU A 563 0.59 -13.39 -25.42
N ALA A 564 0.59 -12.87 -24.18
CA ALA A 564 0.86 -11.47 -23.88
C ALA A 564 2.27 -11.02 -24.27
N ILE A 565 3.26 -11.92 -24.22
CA ILE A 565 4.65 -11.63 -24.61
C ILE A 565 4.99 -12.05 -26.05
N ARG A 566 4.01 -12.56 -26.82
CA ARG A 566 4.26 -13.10 -28.16
C ARG A 566 4.90 -12.03 -29.05
N GLY A 567 5.99 -12.41 -29.72
CA GLY A 567 6.72 -11.53 -30.63
C GLY A 567 7.71 -10.59 -29.95
N ILE A 568 7.80 -10.59 -28.62
CA ILE A 568 8.78 -9.82 -27.85
C ILE A 568 9.96 -10.74 -27.50
N PRO A 569 11.18 -10.46 -27.97
CA PRO A 569 12.35 -11.24 -27.60
C PRO A 569 12.59 -11.23 -26.09
N VAL A 570 12.95 -12.38 -25.50
CA VAL A 570 13.14 -12.51 -24.04
C VAL A 570 14.18 -11.52 -23.49
N ASN A 571 15.23 -11.21 -24.26
CA ASN A 571 16.25 -10.21 -23.89
C ASN A 571 15.77 -8.74 -23.95
N LYS A 572 14.50 -8.51 -24.30
CA LYS A 572 13.81 -7.20 -24.27
C LYS A 572 12.77 -7.11 -23.16
N ILE A 573 12.56 -8.18 -22.39
CA ILE A 573 11.70 -8.18 -21.20
C ILE A 573 12.54 -7.77 -19.99
N ILE A 574 12.06 -6.80 -19.21
CA ILE A 574 12.73 -6.25 -18.04
C ILE A 574 11.80 -6.45 -16.84
N ALA A 575 12.20 -7.30 -15.89
CA ALA A 575 11.44 -7.54 -14.67
C ALA A 575 11.78 -6.49 -13.61
N VAL A 576 10.74 -5.90 -13.00
CA VAL A 576 10.82 -4.88 -11.95
C VAL A 576 10.13 -5.41 -10.70
N GLU A 577 10.86 -5.49 -9.59
CA GLU A 577 10.29 -5.98 -8.32
C GLU A 577 11.00 -5.38 -7.12
N HIS A 578 10.23 -5.12 -6.05
CA HIS A 578 10.73 -4.69 -4.75
C HIS A 578 11.24 -5.90 -3.94
N SER A 579 12.15 -6.69 -4.53
CA SER A 579 12.85 -7.78 -3.85
C SER A 579 14.27 -7.96 -4.39
N TYR A 580 15.10 -8.68 -3.64
CA TYR A 580 16.45 -9.06 -4.10
C TYR A 580 16.39 -10.06 -5.28
N GLY A 581 15.57 -11.10 -5.16
CA GLY A 581 15.53 -12.21 -6.11
C GLY A 581 14.89 -11.88 -7.45
N ILE A 582 13.97 -10.90 -7.48
CA ILE A 582 12.96 -10.74 -8.54
C ILE A 582 12.19 -12.06 -8.67
N ASN A 583 11.45 -12.41 -7.62
CA ASN A 583 10.80 -13.70 -7.47
C ASN A 583 9.80 -13.98 -8.60
N ILE A 584 9.18 -12.94 -9.18
CA ILE A 584 8.27 -13.13 -10.31
C ILE A 584 8.97 -13.72 -11.53
N ALA A 585 10.23 -13.34 -11.78
CA ALA A 585 11.03 -13.90 -12.87
C ALA A 585 11.34 -15.39 -12.63
N SER A 586 11.58 -15.77 -11.37
CA SER A 586 11.78 -17.17 -10.99
C SER A 586 10.49 -17.98 -11.15
N LEU A 587 9.33 -17.43 -10.76
CA LEU A 587 8.04 -18.09 -10.91
C LEU A 587 7.71 -18.34 -12.40
N ILE A 588 7.94 -17.34 -13.25
CA ILE A 588 7.78 -17.46 -14.70
C ILE A 588 8.70 -18.53 -15.26
N ALA A 589 9.97 -18.57 -14.83
CA ALA A 589 10.90 -19.59 -15.28
C ALA A 589 10.43 -21.00 -14.90
N MET A 590 9.93 -21.18 -13.67
CA MET A 590 9.35 -22.46 -13.22
C MET A 590 8.11 -22.86 -14.02
N SER A 591 7.26 -21.91 -14.38
CA SER A 591 6.00 -22.19 -15.09
C SER A 591 6.14 -22.30 -16.61
N THR A 592 7.15 -21.68 -17.22
CA THR A 592 7.22 -21.53 -18.70
C THR A 592 8.56 -21.91 -19.32
N GLY A 593 9.59 -22.10 -18.49
CA GLY A 593 10.98 -22.27 -18.95
C GLY A 593 11.66 -20.98 -19.42
N ILE A 594 10.98 -19.83 -19.44
CA ILE A 594 11.54 -18.55 -19.89
C ILE A 594 12.37 -17.90 -18.79
N ILE A 595 13.65 -17.65 -19.06
CA ILE A 595 14.58 -17.00 -18.13
C ILE A 595 14.70 -15.51 -18.46
N ILE A 596 14.17 -14.65 -17.58
CA ILE A 596 14.29 -13.19 -17.70
C ILE A 596 15.61 -12.73 -17.04
N GLU A 597 16.56 -12.31 -17.87
CA GLU A 597 17.88 -11.87 -17.42
C GLU A 597 17.92 -10.40 -16.97
N LYS A 598 17.11 -9.51 -17.58
CA LYS A 598 17.12 -8.07 -17.29
C LYS A 598 16.24 -7.76 -16.09
N ARG A 599 16.85 -7.20 -15.04
CA ARG A 599 16.25 -7.09 -13.71
C ARG A 599 16.49 -5.72 -13.09
N ILE A 600 15.43 -5.08 -12.64
CA ILE A 600 15.48 -3.87 -11.81
C ILE A 600 14.98 -4.26 -10.43
N ALA A 601 15.88 -4.26 -9.45
CA ALA A 601 15.61 -4.71 -8.09
C ALA A 601 15.65 -3.53 -7.13
N LYS A 602 14.74 -3.51 -6.17
CA LYS A 602 14.88 -2.71 -4.96
C LYS A 602 14.70 -3.60 -3.74
N PHE A 603 15.47 -3.36 -2.69
CA PHE A 603 15.33 -4.12 -1.42
C PHE A 603 15.81 -3.31 -0.22
N THR A 604 15.78 -1.98 -0.32
CA THR A 604 16.14 -1.07 0.79
C THR A 604 15.00 -0.89 1.79
N GLY A 605 13.79 -1.34 1.44
CA GLY A 605 12.56 -1.13 2.21
C GLY A 605 11.78 0.13 1.81
N ARG A 606 12.37 1.00 0.98
CA ARG A 606 11.75 2.23 0.45
C ARG A 606 10.97 1.94 -0.84
N PRO A 607 9.86 2.65 -1.12
CA PRO A 607 9.13 2.48 -2.37
C PRO A 607 10.02 2.77 -3.58
N ILE A 608 9.76 2.10 -4.69
CA ILE A 608 10.41 2.42 -5.98
C ILE A 608 9.89 3.78 -6.44
N LEU A 609 10.79 4.73 -6.65
CA LEU A 609 10.47 6.08 -7.10
C LEU A 609 10.62 6.20 -8.63
N LEU A 610 9.87 7.12 -9.22
CA LEU A 610 9.83 7.30 -10.68
C LEU A 610 11.22 7.53 -11.30
N ASN A 611 12.01 8.43 -10.72
CA ASN A 611 13.28 8.87 -11.30
C ASN A 611 14.32 7.76 -11.32
N GLU A 612 14.48 7.05 -10.21
CA GLU A 612 15.44 5.94 -10.16
C GLU A 612 15.02 4.80 -11.09
N LEU A 613 13.71 4.56 -11.29
CA LEU A 613 13.24 3.56 -12.24
C LEU A 613 13.53 3.98 -13.68
N VAL A 614 13.28 5.25 -14.03
CA VAL A 614 13.60 5.79 -15.36
C VAL A 614 15.09 5.66 -15.64
N GLU A 615 15.95 6.08 -14.70
CA GLU A 615 17.41 5.94 -14.83
C GLU A 615 17.84 4.47 -14.97
N ALA A 616 17.23 3.56 -14.22
CA ALA A 616 17.52 2.14 -14.29
C ALA A 616 17.10 1.52 -15.63
N ILE A 617 15.95 1.90 -16.18
CA ILE A 617 15.50 1.48 -17.51
C ILE A 617 16.50 1.96 -18.57
N GLU A 618 16.92 3.23 -18.50
CA GLU A 618 17.92 3.80 -19.42
C GLU A 618 19.28 3.07 -19.31
N LYS A 619 19.74 2.73 -18.10
CA LYS A 619 20.96 1.91 -17.91
C LYS A 619 20.84 0.53 -18.57
N ILE A 620 19.73 -0.17 -18.37
CA ILE A 620 19.50 -1.49 -18.99
C ILE A 620 19.43 -1.39 -20.52
N ILE A 621 18.79 -0.35 -21.04
CA ILE A 621 18.57 -0.21 -22.49
C ILE A 621 19.82 0.29 -23.21
N TYR A 622 20.44 1.37 -22.72
CA TYR A 622 21.56 2.04 -23.40
C TYR A 622 22.93 1.48 -23.02
N ARG A 623 23.10 0.97 -21.80
CA ARG A 623 24.37 0.38 -21.32
C ARG A 623 24.36 -1.15 -21.30
N ASN A 624 23.24 -1.77 -21.67
CA ASN A 624 23.02 -3.21 -21.67
C ASN A 624 23.33 -3.88 -20.31
N GLU A 625 23.10 -3.15 -19.22
CA GLU A 625 23.21 -3.71 -17.87
C GLU A 625 22.15 -4.81 -17.70
N LYS A 626 22.53 -5.95 -17.14
CA LYS A 626 21.59 -7.04 -16.86
C LYS A 626 20.81 -6.81 -15.57
N ARG A 627 21.41 -6.14 -14.60
CA ARG A 627 20.80 -5.90 -13.30
C ARG A 627 21.13 -4.52 -12.78
N VAL A 628 20.10 -3.78 -12.40
CA VAL A 628 20.23 -2.49 -11.72
C VAL A 628 19.58 -2.62 -10.35
N VAL A 629 20.28 -2.14 -9.31
CA VAL A 629 19.77 -2.06 -7.95
C VAL A 629 19.43 -0.60 -7.65
N LEU A 630 18.21 -0.40 -7.17
CA LEU A 630 17.64 0.90 -6.83
C LEU A 630 17.94 1.24 -5.36
N GLU A 631 18.24 2.50 -5.09
CA GLU A 631 18.81 2.94 -3.81
C GLU A 631 18.15 4.20 -3.22
N TYR A 632 17.22 4.87 -3.93
CA TYR A 632 16.66 6.13 -3.43
C TYR A 632 15.80 5.94 -2.18
N GLY A 633 15.65 7.03 -1.42
CA GLY A 633 14.86 7.10 -0.20
C GLY A 633 15.77 7.24 1.03
N ALA A 634 15.42 8.20 1.89
CA ALA A 634 16.19 8.62 3.06
C ALA A 634 16.64 7.49 4.01
#